data_AF-A0A925XNZ9-F1
#
_entry.id   AF-A0A925XNZ9-F1
#
_cell.length_a   1.000
_cell.length_b   1.000
_cell.length_c   1.000
_cell.angle_alpha   90.00
_cell.angle_beta   90.00
_cell.angle_gamma   90.00
#
_symmetry.space_group_name_H-M   'P 1'
#
loop_
_entity.id
_entity.type
_entity.pdbx_description
1 polymer ?
#
loop_
_entity_poly.entity_id
_entity_poly.type
_entity_poly.pdbx_seq_one_letter_code
_entity_poly.pdbx_strand_id
1 'polypeptide(L)'
;MTTIRRNKHARRGAAMVEMALVLPLFLMLVLGIIEFGRAMMVANLVTNAAREGARMAVLDGSTNTEVNNAVETFLQSAIGQGVSAADIDVTITVTAAAGNPNPANNVANALSRDLIT
;
A
#
# COMPACT_ATOMS: atom_id res chain seq x y z
N MET A 1 -63.47 -28.01 -12.61
CA MET A 1 -62.29 -27.90 -11.73
C MET A 1 -61.06 -27.72 -12.62
N THR A 2 -60.71 -26.48 -12.95
CA THR A 2 -59.69 -26.16 -13.95
C THR A 2 -58.37 -25.85 -13.25
N THR A 3 -57.41 -26.78 -13.31
CA THR A 3 -56.08 -26.62 -12.72
C THR A 3 -55.21 -25.73 -13.61
N ILE A 4 -55.00 -24.48 -13.19
CA ILE A 4 -54.08 -23.53 -13.84
C ILE A 4 -52.65 -24.08 -13.71
N ARG A 5 -52.10 -24.59 -14.82
CA ARG A 5 -50.71 -25.02 -14.89
C ARG A 5 -49.80 -23.79 -14.89
N ARG A 6 -49.22 -23.48 -13.72
CA ARG A 6 -48.25 -22.39 -13.52
C ARG A 6 -46.97 -22.71 -14.32
N ASN A 7 -46.69 -21.92 -15.34
CA ASN A 7 -45.62 -22.15 -16.31
C ASN A 7 -44.24 -21.97 -15.65
N LYS A 8 -43.55 -23.08 -15.31
CA LYS A 8 -42.25 -23.07 -14.61
C LYS A 8 -41.17 -22.28 -15.36
N HIS A 9 -41.25 -22.18 -16.69
CA HIS A 9 -40.28 -21.45 -17.50
C HIS A 9 -40.32 -19.93 -17.27
N ALA A 10 -41.50 -19.33 -17.12
CA ALA A 10 -41.64 -17.89 -16.86
C ALA A 10 -40.99 -17.48 -15.53
N ARG A 11 -41.07 -18.35 -14.52
CA ARG A 11 -40.49 -18.11 -13.19
C ARG A 11 -38.96 -18.20 -13.17
N ARG A 12 -38.37 -19.00 -14.07
CA ARG A 12 -36.91 -19.09 -14.26
C ARG A 12 -36.36 -17.86 -14.99
N GLY A 13 -37.06 -17.35 -16.00
CA GLY A 13 -36.67 -16.13 -16.72
C GLY A 13 -36.72 -14.88 -15.84
N ALA A 14 -37.76 -14.73 -15.02
CA ALA A 14 -37.86 -13.63 -14.06
C ALA A 14 -36.70 -13.62 -13.05
N ALA A 15 -36.36 -14.78 -12.48
CA ALA A 15 -35.24 -14.90 -11.55
C ALA A 15 -33.88 -14.51 -12.16
N MET A 16 -33.67 -14.77 -13.46
CA MET A 16 -32.45 -14.33 -14.15
C MET A 16 -32.37 -12.81 -14.27
N VAL A 17 -33.49 -12.14 -14.55
CA VAL A 17 -33.56 -10.68 -14.66
C VAL A 17 -33.41 -10.02 -13.28
N GLU A 18 -34.03 -10.58 -12.25
CA GLU A 18 -33.87 -10.11 -10.87
C GLU A 18 -32.41 -10.16 -10.42
N MET A 19 -31.70 -11.27 -10.71
CA MET A 19 -30.27 -11.35 -10.40
C MET A 19 -29.43 -10.41 -11.24
N ALA A 20 -29.76 -10.20 -12.52
CA ALA A 20 -29.03 -9.25 -13.36
C ALA A 20 -29.09 -7.81 -12.83
N LEU A 21 -30.15 -7.44 -12.09
CA LEU A 21 -30.28 -6.12 -11.48
C LEU A 21 -29.56 -6.00 -10.13
N VAL A 22 -29.52 -7.06 -9.32
CA VAL A 22 -28.87 -7.05 -8.00
C VAL A 22 -27.36 -7.28 -8.11
N LEU A 23 -26.91 -8.08 -9.09
CA LEU A 23 -25.51 -8.46 -9.26
C LEU A 23 -24.55 -7.26 -9.36
N PRO A 24 -24.83 -6.18 -10.12
CA PRO A 24 -23.94 -5.02 -10.18
C PRO A 24 -23.73 -4.36 -8.82
N LEU A 25 -24.79 -4.21 -8.02
CA LEU A 25 -24.71 -3.63 -6.68
C LEU A 25 -23.94 -4.55 -5.72
N PHE A 26 -24.18 -5.85 -5.80
CA PHE A 26 -23.46 -6.84 -5.00
C PHE A 26 -21.97 -6.86 -5.34
N LEU A 27 -21.61 -6.85 -6.63
CA LEU A 27 -20.22 -6.79 -7.08
C LEU A 27 -19.55 -5.49 -6.66
N MET A 28 -20.24 -4.35 -6.75
CA MET A 28 -19.72 -3.06 -6.26
C MET A 28 -19.37 -3.13 -4.77
N LEU A 29 -20.23 -3.75 -3.96
CA LEU A 29 -19.99 -3.91 -2.53
C LEU A 29 -18.80 -4.84 -2.26
N VAL A 30 -18.72 -5.98 -2.95
CA VAL A 30 -17.60 -6.93 -2.80
C VAL A 30 -16.27 -6.30 -3.21
N LEU A 31 -16.23 -5.63 -4.37
CA LEU A 31 -15.04 -4.92 -4.83
C LEU A 31 -14.65 -3.79 -3.88
N GLY A 32 -15.63 -3.06 -3.33
CA GLY A 32 -15.38 -2.03 -2.32
C GLY A 32 -14.72 -2.59 -1.06
N ILE A 33 -15.16 -3.75 -0.57
CA ILE A 33 -14.52 -4.42 0.58
C ILE A 33 -13.10 -4.86 0.24
N ILE A 34 -12.88 -5.43 -0.95
CA ILE A 34 -11.55 -5.87 -1.41
C ILE A 34 -10.58 -4.68 -1.49
N GLU A 35 -10.99 -3.58 -2.14
CA GLU A 35 -10.17 -2.38 -2.27
C GLU A 35 -9.89 -1.73 -0.92
N PHE A 36 -10.87 -1.69 -0.01
CA PHE A 36 -10.64 -1.18 1.34
C PHE A 36 -9.64 -2.04 2.13
N GLY A 37 -9.76 -3.38 2.04
CA GLY A 37 -8.80 -4.30 2.64
C GLY A 37 -7.39 -4.12 2.06
N ARG A 38 -7.29 -3.95 0.74
CA ARG A 38 -6.03 -3.66 0.05
C ARG A 38 -5.43 -2.33 0.49
N ALA A 39 -6.23 -1.28 0.66
CA ALA A 39 -5.77 0.01 1.14
C ALA A 39 -5.15 -0.08 2.55
N MET A 40 -5.79 -0.80 3.47
CA MET A 40 -5.23 -1.04 4.82
C MET A 40 -3.96 -1.88 4.79
N MET A 41 -3.87 -2.88 3.90
CA MET A 41 -2.65 -3.65 3.69
C MET A 41 -1.49 -2.74 3.25
N VAL A 42 -1.72 -1.89 2.24
CA VAL A 42 -0.70 -0.96 1.74
C VAL A 42 -0.25 0.02 2.83
N ALA A 43 -1.16 0.56 3.63
CA ALA A 43 -0.82 1.46 4.73
C ALA A 43 0.14 0.80 5.77
N ASN A 44 -0.11 -0.47 6.10
CA ASN A 44 0.77 -1.23 6.99
C ASN A 44 2.13 -1.51 6.35
N LEU A 45 2.16 -1.84 5.06
CA LEU A 45 3.41 -2.08 4.33
C LEU A 45 4.28 -0.83 4.26
N VAL A 46 3.71 0.33 3.95
CA VAL A 46 4.45 1.61 3.93
C VAL A 46 5.03 1.93 5.31
N THR A 47 4.24 1.72 6.38
CA THR A 47 4.72 1.93 7.76
C THR A 47 5.90 1.01 8.10
N ASN A 48 5.84 -0.25 7.68
CA ASN A 48 6.92 -1.20 7.92
C ASN A 48 8.15 -0.89 7.04
N ALA A 49 7.95 -0.47 5.80
CA ALA A 49 9.04 -0.05 4.92
C ALA A 49 9.78 1.16 5.50
N ALA A 50 9.06 2.17 6.01
CA ALA A 50 9.65 3.31 6.68
C ALA A 50 10.47 2.90 7.92
N ARG A 51 10.00 1.92 8.70
CA ARG A 51 10.76 1.37 9.84
C ARG A 51 12.05 0.68 9.39
N GLU A 52 12.01 -0.05 8.28
CA GLU A 52 13.21 -0.68 7.73
C GLU A 52 14.20 0.37 7.19
N GLY A 53 13.70 1.41 6.52
CA GLY A 53 14.52 2.56 6.12
C GLY A 53 15.17 3.25 7.32
N ALA A 54 14.41 3.51 8.39
CA ALA A 54 14.95 4.09 9.62
C ALA A 54 16.00 3.17 10.29
N ARG A 55 15.79 1.85 10.28
CA ARG A 55 16.78 0.89 10.78
C ARG A 55 18.08 0.98 10.00
N MET A 56 18.02 1.11 8.68
CA MET A 56 19.20 1.30 7.84
C MET A 56 19.88 2.65 8.11
N ALA A 57 19.10 3.72 8.29
CA ALA A 57 19.62 5.06 8.50
C ALA A 57 20.40 5.23 9.81
N VAL A 58 20.14 4.41 10.83
CA VAL A 58 20.85 4.44 12.13
C VAL A 58 22.20 3.73 12.06
N LEU A 59 22.46 2.94 11.01
CA LEU A 59 23.72 2.21 10.88
C LEU A 59 24.87 3.17 10.55
N ASP A 60 25.99 3.02 11.26
CA ASP A 60 27.17 3.86 11.06
C ASP A 60 27.68 3.75 9.62
N GLY A 61 27.81 4.90 8.95
CA GLY A 61 28.28 4.99 7.57
C GLY A 61 27.19 4.73 6.51
N SER A 62 25.92 4.59 6.90
CA SER A 62 24.86 4.40 5.92
C SER A 62 24.63 5.64 5.05
N THR A 63 24.24 5.42 3.80
CA THR A 63 23.95 6.47 2.82
C THR A 63 22.47 6.55 2.49
N ASN A 64 22.01 7.71 2.00
CA ASN A 64 20.62 7.88 1.54
C ASN A 64 20.22 6.82 0.49
N THR A 65 21.16 6.44 -0.38
CA THR A 65 20.93 5.39 -1.38
C THR A 65 20.65 4.03 -0.75
N GLU A 66 21.36 3.66 0.31
CA GLU A 66 21.12 2.40 1.02
C GLU A 66 19.78 2.39 1.75
N VAL A 67 19.41 3.53 2.36
CA VAL A 67 18.08 3.71 2.96
C VAL A 67 16.98 3.55 1.92
N ASN A 68 17.10 4.23 0.77
CA ASN A 68 16.13 4.12 -0.32
C ASN A 68 16.05 2.69 -0.86
N ASN A 69 17.20 2.05 -1.12
CA ASN A 69 17.24 0.67 -1.59
C ASN A 69 16.57 -0.31 -0.62
N ALA A 70 16.72 -0.09 0.70
CA ALA A 70 16.08 -0.94 1.70
C ALA A 70 14.55 -0.77 1.70
N VAL A 71 14.06 0.46 1.60
CA VAL A 71 12.62 0.75 1.45
C VAL A 71 12.07 0.13 0.16
N GLU A 72 12.76 0.34 -0.96
CA GLU A 72 12.36 -0.20 -2.27
C GLU A 72 12.35 -1.74 -2.27
N THR A 73 13.40 -2.37 -1.75
CA THR A 73 13.50 -3.83 -1.68
C THR A 73 12.39 -4.41 -0.79
N PHE A 74 12.09 -3.76 0.34
CA PHE A 74 10.99 -4.18 1.22
C PHE A 74 9.65 -4.12 0.49
N LEU A 75 9.34 -3.00 -0.17
CA LEU A 75 8.07 -2.80 -0.88
C LEU A 75 7.93 -3.74 -2.08
N GLN A 76 9.00 -3.93 -2.86
CA GLN A 76 9.02 -4.86 -4.00
C GLN A 76 8.86 -6.32 -3.55
N SER A 77 9.45 -6.71 -2.42
CA SER A 77 9.25 -8.05 -1.83
C SER A 77 7.81 -8.27 -1.36
N ALA A 78 7.20 -7.25 -0.75
CA ALA A 78 5.86 -7.36 -0.18
C ALA A 78 4.72 -7.27 -1.21
N ILE A 79 4.88 -6.46 -2.26
CA ILE A 79 3.83 -6.16 -3.25
C ILE A 79 4.15 -6.76 -4.63
N GLY A 80 5.36 -7.28 -4.84
CA GLY A 80 5.85 -7.77 -6.12
C GLY A 80 6.10 -6.64 -7.12
N GLN A 81 6.04 -6.96 -8.42
CA GLN A 81 6.22 -6.01 -9.54
C GLN A 81 5.07 -5.00 -9.69
N GLY A 82 4.17 -4.89 -8.70
CA GLY A 82 3.01 -4.00 -8.71
C GLY A 82 3.30 -2.55 -8.33
N VAL A 83 4.53 -2.24 -7.91
CA VAL A 83 4.99 -0.88 -7.57
C VAL A 83 6.36 -0.67 -8.20
N SER A 84 6.49 0.38 -9.02
CA SER A 84 7.78 0.78 -9.59
C SER A 84 8.57 1.60 -8.58
N ALA A 85 9.91 1.59 -8.67
CA ALA A 85 10.74 2.51 -7.90
C ALA A 85 10.38 3.99 -8.16
N ALA A 86 9.88 4.31 -9.35
CA ALA A 86 9.41 5.65 -9.70
C ALA A 86 8.16 6.10 -8.94
N ASP A 87 7.38 5.16 -8.39
CA ASP A 87 6.17 5.45 -7.61
C ASP A 87 6.45 5.59 -6.11
N ILE A 88 7.72 5.37 -5.70
CA ILE A 88 8.17 5.41 -4.30
C ILE A 88 8.93 6.73 -4.11
N ASP A 89 8.44 7.57 -3.21
CA ASP A 89 9.14 8.78 -2.78
C ASP A 89 9.58 8.63 -1.33
N VAL A 90 10.89 8.69 -1.10
CA VAL A 90 11.50 8.59 0.23
C VAL A 90 12.17 9.93 0.54
N THR A 91 11.59 10.67 1.47
CA THR A 91 12.18 11.89 2.00
C THR A 91 12.91 11.57 3.28
N ILE A 92 14.22 11.86 3.31
CA ILE A 92 15.05 11.76 4.50
C ILE A 92 15.40 13.18 4.94
N THR A 93 15.19 13.47 6.22
CA THR A 93 15.54 14.74 6.83
C THR A 93 16.54 14.52 7.95
N VAL A 94 17.65 15.26 7.91
CA VAL A 94 18.65 15.22 8.98
C VAL A 94 18.69 16.59 9.63
N THR A 95 18.12 16.68 10.83
CA THR A 95 18.22 17.88 11.64
C THR A 95 19.55 17.84 12.38
N ALA A 96 20.52 18.57 11.81
CA ALA A 96 21.87 18.65 12.33
C ALA A 96 21.91 19.32 13.71
N ALA A 97 22.62 18.71 14.65
CA ALA A 97 22.92 19.31 15.94
C ALA A 97 23.89 20.48 15.78
N ALA A 98 23.92 21.38 16.78
CA ALA A 98 24.81 22.53 16.78
C ALA A 98 26.27 22.09 16.56
N GLY A 99 26.88 22.61 15.49
CA GLY A 99 28.26 22.30 15.11
C GLY A 99 28.41 21.30 13.94
N ASN A 100 27.33 20.68 13.43
CA ASN A 100 27.38 19.91 12.20
C ASN A 100 26.82 20.72 11.01
N PRO A 101 27.66 21.18 10.07
CA PRO A 101 27.17 21.65 8.78
C PRO A 101 26.80 20.43 7.93
N ASN A 102 25.61 19.84 8.14
CA ASN A 102 25.16 18.76 7.27
C ASN A 102 24.71 19.33 5.92
N PRO A 103 25.39 19.03 4.80
CA PRO A 103 24.90 19.42 3.49
C PRO A 103 23.69 18.55 3.11
N ALA A 104 22.51 19.18 3.01
CA ALA A 104 21.33 18.67 2.31
C ALA A 104 20.82 17.27 2.77
N ASN A 105 20.58 17.09 4.07
CA ASN A 105 19.94 15.89 4.63
C ASN A 105 20.63 14.56 4.23
N ASN A 106 21.97 14.55 4.23
CA ASN A 106 22.71 13.33 3.94
C ASN A 106 22.96 12.53 5.24
N VAL A 107 22.48 11.28 5.27
CA VAL A 107 22.66 10.35 6.40
C VAL A 107 24.13 9.99 6.60
N ALA A 108 24.93 9.93 5.53
CA ALA A 108 26.35 9.60 5.63
C ALA A 108 27.17 10.65 6.42
N ASN A 109 26.63 11.86 6.55
CA ASN A 109 27.23 12.98 7.29
C ASN A 109 26.54 13.23 8.64
N ALA A 110 25.58 12.39 9.03
CA ALA A 110 24.91 12.52 10.31
C ALA A 110 25.86 12.14 11.46
N LEU A 111 25.88 12.95 12.51
CA LEU A 111 26.61 12.68 13.75
C LEU A 111 25.68 12.05 14.79
N SER A 112 26.24 11.43 15.83
CA SER A 112 25.47 10.75 16.90
C SER A 112 24.47 11.65 17.67
N ARG A 113 24.54 12.97 17.48
CA ARG A 113 23.63 13.95 18.12
C ARG A 113 22.57 14.48 17.17
N ASP A 114 22.63 14.13 15.88
CA ASP A 114 21.68 14.59 14.87
C ASP A 114 20.40 13.77 14.92
N LEU A 115 19.28 14.42 14.62
CA LEU A 115 18.00 13.74 14.50
C LEU A 115 17.77 13.37 13.03
N ILE A 116 17.59 12.08 12.75
CA ILE A 116 17.20 11.58 11.43
C ILE A 116 15.70 11.24 11.47
N THR A 117 14.94 11.79 10.53
CA THR A 117 13.48 11.59 10.39
C THR A 117 13.08 11.45 8.93
#